data_AF-A0A8I1P5H3-F1
#
_entry.id   AF-A0A8I1P5H3-F1
#
_cell.length_a   1.000
_cell.length_b   1.000
_cell.length_c   1.000
_cell.angle_alpha   90.00
_cell.angle_beta   90.00
_cell.angle_gamma   90.00
#
_symmetry.space_group_name_H-M   'P 1'
#
loop_
_entity.id
_entity.type
_entity.pdbx_description
1 polymer ?
#
loop_
_entity_poly.entity_id
_entity_poly.type
_entity_poly.pdbx_seq_one_letter_code
_entity_poly.pdbx_strand_id
1 'polypeptide(L)'
;MQPGVHAAGAAVRIPASIEITPKQAVSLPELPGLFPPGVRVYIADIGIDGDDMLVQAARRVTELGYVAVPHLPARRLGTKAALEARIKASAQEAGVRDMLIVGGGLARPAGEFGSTMDVLETGFMDRYGITDIAVAGHPEGSPDFGEREAIEALKLKQAFGERTGASMRIVTQFGFDGAAFVRWAEGLRAVGVDLPVHLGVAGPAKVTTLLKYAAACGVGNSLDFFRKRFGSIAMLATSYSPEEVVGPIEQHALRTADSAIRQIHVFPFGGPKKAADWLFGRGSWGVQMQDGTARRFG
;
A
#
# COMPACT_ATOMS: atom_id res chain seq x y z
N MET A 1 14.44 -39.18 -28.86
CA MET A 1 14.77 -38.57 -27.56
C MET A 1 15.01 -37.08 -27.80
N GLN A 2 14.06 -36.23 -27.41
CA GLN A 2 14.32 -34.78 -27.37
C GLN A 2 14.97 -34.45 -26.01
N PRO A 3 16.02 -33.62 -25.98
CA PRO A 3 16.65 -33.21 -24.74
C PRO A 3 15.70 -32.30 -23.95
N GLY A 4 15.46 -32.66 -22.69
CA GLY A 4 14.59 -31.93 -21.78
C GLY A 4 15.14 -30.53 -21.54
N VAL A 5 14.32 -29.53 -21.84
CA VAL A 5 14.51 -28.17 -21.35
C VAL A 5 14.30 -28.22 -19.84
N HIS A 6 15.39 -28.15 -19.08
CA HIS A 6 15.32 -27.83 -17.66
C HIS A 6 14.63 -26.47 -17.54
N ALA A 7 13.35 -26.48 -17.13
CA ALA A 7 12.69 -25.29 -16.64
C ALA A 7 13.52 -24.78 -15.45
N ALA A 8 14.30 -23.72 -15.66
CA ALA A 8 14.89 -22.96 -14.59
C ALA A 8 13.74 -22.59 -13.64
N GLY A 9 13.74 -23.14 -12.42
CA GLY A 9 12.67 -22.93 -11.45
C GLY A 9 12.43 -21.43 -11.31
N ALA A 10 11.25 -20.96 -11.73
CA ALA A 10 10.94 -19.55 -11.70
C ALA A 10 11.08 -19.07 -10.24
N ALA A 11 11.94 -18.08 -10.01
CA ALA A 11 12.20 -17.55 -8.68
C ALA A 11 10.87 -17.26 -7.98
N VAL A 12 10.71 -17.77 -6.76
CA VAL A 12 9.56 -17.45 -5.92
C VAL A 12 9.64 -15.94 -5.63
N ARG A 13 8.51 -15.24 -5.80
CA ARG A 13 8.37 -13.80 -5.53
C ARG A 13 7.45 -13.62 -4.34
N ILE A 14 7.45 -12.43 -3.74
CA ILE A 14 6.41 -12.09 -2.78
C ILE A 14 5.19 -11.49 -3.52
N PRO A 15 3.98 -11.57 -2.93
CA PRO A 15 2.76 -10.99 -3.51
C PRO A 15 2.87 -9.49 -3.77
N ALA A 16 1.98 -8.96 -4.60
CA ALA A 16 1.88 -7.52 -4.86
C ALA A 16 0.44 -7.00 -4.80
N SER A 17 0.28 -5.76 -4.32
CA SER A 17 -0.90 -4.91 -4.56
C SER A 17 -0.49 -3.67 -5.31
N ILE A 18 -1.48 -2.94 -5.85
CA ILE A 18 -1.24 -1.71 -6.60
C ILE A 18 -2.21 -0.62 -6.19
N GLU A 19 -1.78 0.64 -6.32
CA GLU A 19 -2.61 1.81 -6.11
C GLU A 19 -3.08 2.42 -7.45
N ILE A 20 -4.30 2.95 -7.50
CA ILE A 20 -4.80 3.79 -8.58
C ILE A 20 -5.55 5.00 -8.01
N THR A 21 -5.70 6.05 -8.81
CA THR A 21 -6.56 7.20 -8.47
C THR A 21 -8.03 6.90 -8.77
N PRO A 22 -8.99 7.59 -8.14
CA PRO A 22 -10.42 7.46 -8.47
C PRO A 22 -10.68 7.71 -9.95
N LYS A 23 -10.05 8.74 -10.52
CA LYS A 23 -10.14 9.03 -11.95
C LYS A 23 -9.66 7.87 -12.83
N GLN A 24 -8.52 7.25 -12.50
CA GLN A 24 -8.05 6.08 -13.24
C GLN A 24 -9.01 4.89 -13.08
N ALA A 25 -9.57 4.67 -11.89
CA ALA A 25 -10.55 3.61 -11.67
C ALA A 25 -11.78 3.74 -12.60
N VAL A 26 -12.28 4.97 -12.78
CA VAL A 26 -13.49 5.23 -13.55
C VAL A 26 -13.22 5.38 -15.05
N SER A 27 -12.10 6.01 -15.44
CA SER A 27 -11.90 6.48 -16.81
C SER A 27 -10.84 5.73 -17.61
N LEU A 28 -10.09 4.80 -17.01
CA LEU A 28 -9.01 4.10 -17.71
C LEU A 28 -9.58 2.94 -18.56
N PRO A 29 -9.58 3.02 -19.90
CA PRO A 29 -10.24 2.01 -20.74
C PRO A 29 -9.62 0.62 -20.62
N GLU A 30 -8.31 0.55 -20.37
CA GLU A 30 -7.57 -0.70 -20.25
C GLU A 30 -7.62 -1.33 -18.85
N LEU A 31 -8.28 -0.71 -17.86
CA LEU A 31 -8.37 -1.25 -16.51
C LEU A 31 -8.99 -2.67 -16.44
N PRO A 32 -10.01 -3.03 -17.24
CA PRO A 32 -10.53 -4.40 -17.28
C PRO A 32 -9.45 -5.39 -17.75
N GLY A 33 -9.13 -6.38 -16.90
CA GLY A 33 -8.09 -7.37 -17.20
C GLY A 33 -6.66 -6.85 -17.08
N LEU A 34 -6.46 -5.61 -16.60
CA LEU A 34 -5.11 -5.06 -16.38
C LEU A 34 -4.36 -5.79 -15.26
N PHE A 35 -5.08 -6.28 -14.26
CA PHE A 35 -4.54 -7.06 -13.15
C PHE A 35 -5.26 -8.42 -13.10
N PRO A 36 -4.68 -9.42 -12.43
CA PRO A 36 -5.42 -10.64 -12.16
C PRO A 36 -6.59 -10.41 -11.18
N PRO A 37 -7.68 -11.18 -11.28
CA PRO A 37 -8.76 -11.16 -10.31
C PRO A 37 -8.26 -11.40 -8.87
N GLY A 38 -8.92 -10.78 -7.89
CA GLY A 38 -8.58 -10.91 -6.47
C GLY A 38 -7.40 -10.04 -6.00
N VAL A 39 -6.71 -9.35 -6.91
CA VAL A 39 -5.67 -8.38 -6.54
C VAL A 39 -6.28 -7.24 -5.74
N ARG A 40 -5.62 -6.87 -4.63
CA ARG A 40 -5.94 -5.63 -3.90
C ARG A 40 -5.52 -4.41 -4.72
N VAL A 41 -6.50 -3.59 -5.06
CA VAL A 41 -6.35 -2.32 -5.78
C VAL A 41 -6.76 -1.20 -4.84
N TYR A 42 -5.77 -0.43 -4.41
CA TYR A 42 -5.97 0.70 -3.51
C TYR A 42 -6.44 1.92 -4.28
N ILE A 43 -7.40 2.65 -3.72
CA ILE A 43 -7.98 3.83 -4.36
C ILE A 43 -7.58 5.06 -3.56
N ALA A 44 -6.65 5.83 -4.12
CA ALA A 44 -5.99 6.93 -3.43
C ALA A 44 -6.89 8.16 -3.28
N ASP A 45 -7.31 8.45 -2.05
CA ASP A 45 -7.95 9.70 -1.70
C ASP A 45 -6.90 10.74 -1.25
N ILE A 46 -6.64 11.70 -2.13
CA ILE A 46 -5.74 12.84 -1.89
C ILE A 46 -6.52 14.13 -1.54
N GLY A 47 -7.82 14.03 -1.33
CA GLY A 47 -8.72 15.13 -0.96
C GLY A 47 -9.11 16.06 -2.11
N ILE A 48 -9.19 15.52 -3.34
CA ILE A 48 -9.64 16.24 -4.53
C ILE A 48 -11.02 15.75 -4.98
N ASP A 49 -11.21 14.43 -4.99
CA ASP A 49 -12.44 13.79 -5.44
C ASP A 49 -13.50 13.77 -4.32
N GLY A 50 -14.77 13.92 -4.69
CA GLY A 50 -15.90 13.80 -3.76
C GLY A 50 -16.27 12.33 -3.48
N ASP A 51 -17.07 12.12 -2.44
CA ASP A 51 -17.43 10.77 -1.98
C ASP A 51 -18.12 9.93 -3.07
N ASP A 52 -18.97 10.52 -3.91
CA ASP A 52 -19.63 9.82 -5.03
C ASP A 52 -18.61 9.22 -6.02
N MET A 53 -17.58 9.99 -6.37
CA MET A 53 -16.50 9.53 -7.26
C MET A 53 -15.67 8.41 -6.63
N LEU A 54 -15.43 8.50 -5.33
CA LEU A 54 -14.68 7.50 -4.57
C LEU A 54 -15.46 6.18 -4.45
N VAL A 55 -16.76 6.25 -4.16
CA VAL A 55 -17.65 5.07 -4.13
C VAL A 55 -17.79 4.46 -5.53
N GLN A 56 -17.96 5.29 -6.57
CA GLN A 56 -18.01 4.84 -7.96
C GLN A 56 -16.71 4.13 -8.37
N ALA A 57 -15.56 4.70 -8.02
CA ALA A 57 -14.25 4.10 -8.26
C ALA A 57 -14.13 2.73 -7.58
N ALA A 58 -14.50 2.63 -6.30
CA ALA A 58 -14.48 1.38 -5.55
C ALA A 58 -15.40 0.33 -6.17
N ARG A 59 -16.63 0.72 -6.53
CA ARG A 59 -17.59 -0.15 -7.17
C ARG A 59 -17.05 -0.69 -8.49
N ARG A 60 -16.49 0.18 -9.33
CA ARG A 60 -15.92 -0.22 -10.62
C ARG A 60 -14.78 -1.22 -10.46
N VAL A 61 -13.91 -1.01 -9.47
CA VAL A 61 -12.81 -1.95 -9.15
C VAL A 61 -13.35 -3.30 -8.71
N THR A 62 -14.36 -3.33 -7.83
CA THR A 62 -15.01 -4.58 -7.39
C THR A 62 -15.71 -5.32 -8.53
N GLU A 63 -16.46 -4.60 -9.38
CA GLU A 63 -17.16 -5.19 -10.55
C GLU A 63 -16.20 -5.80 -11.58
N LEU A 64 -14.93 -5.37 -11.60
CA LEU A 64 -13.88 -5.95 -12.44
C LEU A 64 -13.24 -7.22 -11.83
N GLY A 65 -13.71 -7.66 -10.66
CA GLY A 65 -13.20 -8.84 -9.98
C GLY A 65 -11.93 -8.58 -9.15
N TYR A 66 -11.58 -7.31 -8.90
CA TYR A 66 -10.50 -6.93 -8.00
C TYR A 66 -11.02 -6.70 -6.57
N VAL A 67 -10.12 -6.63 -5.59
CA VAL A 67 -10.45 -6.24 -4.22
C VAL A 67 -10.20 -4.74 -4.06
N ALA A 68 -11.27 -3.94 -4.01
CA ALA A 68 -11.16 -2.50 -3.79
C ALA A 68 -10.73 -2.17 -2.36
N VAL A 69 -9.72 -1.31 -2.21
CA VAL A 69 -9.22 -0.82 -0.92
C VAL A 69 -9.21 0.72 -0.92
N PRO A 70 -10.37 1.38 -0.72
CA PRO A 70 -10.41 2.84 -0.69
C PRO A 70 -9.67 3.41 0.52
N HIS A 71 -9.03 4.56 0.32
CA HIS A 71 -8.40 5.31 1.40
C HIS A 71 -9.46 6.11 2.19
N LEU A 72 -9.22 6.26 3.48
CA LEU A 72 -9.93 7.18 4.37
C LEU A 72 -8.92 8.08 5.11
N PRO A 73 -8.67 9.30 4.59
CA PRO A 73 -7.77 10.26 5.22
C PRO A 73 -8.47 10.96 6.40
N ALA A 74 -8.23 10.45 7.62
CA ALA A 74 -8.92 10.84 8.85
C ALA A 74 -9.08 12.35 9.02
N ARG A 75 -7.98 13.11 8.94
CA ARG A 75 -7.99 14.57 9.20
C ARG A 75 -8.68 15.39 8.12
N ARG A 76 -9.04 14.79 6.99
CA ARG A 76 -9.82 15.43 5.91
C ARG A 76 -11.32 15.20 6.05
N LEU A 77 -11.74 14.30 6.94
CA LEU A 77 -13.15 14.01 7.17
C LEU A 77 -13.81 15.14 7.98
N GLY A 78 -15.02 15.51 7.56
CA GLY A 78 -15.81 16.56 8.19
C GLY A 78 -16.51 16.08 9.45
N THR A 79 -17.63 15.38 9.31
CA THR A 79 -18.48 14.96 10.44
C THR A 79 -18.61 13.44 10.53
N LYS A 80 -18.96 12.95 11.71
CA LYS A 80 -19.28 11.53 11.93
C LYS A 80 -20.39 11.02 11.02
N ALA A 81 -21.40 11.83 10.73
CA ALA A 81 -22.47 11.47 9.81
C ALA A 81 -21.97 11.29 8.36
N ALA A 82 -21.08 12.18 7.89
CA ALA A 82 -20.48 12.06 6.56
C ALA A 82 -19.57 10.82 6.47
N LEU A 83 -18.78 10.54 7.51
CA LEU A 83 -17.99 9.32 7.58
C LEU A 83 -18.88 8.06 7.52
N GLU A 84 -19.95 8.02 8.31
CA GLU A 84 -20.88 6.89 8.33
C GLU A 84 -21.49 6.66 6.95
N ALA A 85 -21.96 7.73 6.30
CA ALA A 85 -22.54 7.67 4.96
C ALA A 85 -21.54 7.11 3.93
N ARG A 86 -20.29 7.60 3.95
CA ARG A 86 -19.24 7.14 3.03
C ARG A 86 -18.87 5.67 3.24
N ILE A 87 -18.70 5.23 4.50
CA ILE A 87 -18.41 3.82 4.80
C ILE A 87 -19.58 2.93 4.38
N LYS A 88 -20.81 3.33 4.72
CA LYS A 88 -22.03 2.60 4.36
C LYS A 88 -22.15 2.45 2.84
N ALA A 89 -22.00 3.52 2.06
CA ALA A 89 -22.08 3.48 0.61
C ALA A 89 -20.96 2.60 0.01
N SER A 90 -19.72 2.75 0.51
CA SER A 90 -18.60 1.90 0.08
C SER A 90 -18.87 0.41 0.33
N ALA A 91 -19.44 0.05 1.49
CA ALA A 91 -19.75 -1.34 1.81
C ALA A 91 -20.94 -1.88 1.01
N GLN A 92 -22.04 -1.13 0.97
CA GLN A 92 -23.33 -1.62 0.44
C GLN A 92 -23.44 -1.50 -1.08
N GLU A 93 -22.86 -0.45 -1.68
CA GLU A 93 -22.96 -0.18 -3.11
C GLU A 93 -21.73 -0.66 -3.89
N ALA A 94 -20.55 -0.61 -3.28
CA ALA A 94 -19.30 -1.01 -3.90
C ALA A 94 -18.75 -2.37 -3.42
N GLY A 95 -19.39 -3.00 -2.43
CA GLY A 95 -18.97 -4.30 -1.90
C GLY A 95 -17.63 -4.26 -1.14
N VAL A 96 -17.19 -3.08 -0.68
CA VAL A 96 -15.91 -2.91 0.01
C VAL A 96 -15.92 -3.63 1.35
N ARG A 97 -14.86 -4.39 1.61
CA ARG A 97 -14.59 -5.09 2.88
C ARG A 97 -13.22 -4.76 3.47
N ASP A 98 -12.40 -4.07 2.70
CA ASP A 98 -11.01 -3.76 3.00
C ASP A 98 -10.77 -2.26 2.80
N MET A 99 -10.20 -1.55 3.77
CA MET A 99 -9.97 -0.10 3.69
C MET A 99 -8.57 0.29 4.21
N LEU A 100 -8.01 1.38 3.66
CA LEU A 100 -6.77 1.98 4.18
C LEU A 100 -7.09 3.26 4.94
N ILE A 101 -6.85 3.28 6.26
CA ILE A 101 -7.06 4.45 7.11
C ILE A 101 -5.74 5.19 7.32
N VAL A 102 -5.68 6.46 6.91
CA VAL A 102 -4.46 7.28 6.95
C VAL A 102 -4.70 8.63 7.60
N GLY A 103 -3.65 9.31 8.05
CA GLY A 103 -3.80 10.59 8.74
C GLY A 103 -4.35 11.71 7.85
N GLY A 104 -3.96 11.79 6.58
CA GLY A 104 -4.45 12.78 5.62
C GLY A 104 -3.67 14.11 5.55
N GLY A 105 -2.59 14.28 6.32
CA GLY A 105 -1.56 15.32 6.13
C GLY A 105 -2.00 16.78 6.34
N LEU A 106 -3.18 17.05 6.92
CA LEU A 106 -3.61 18.41 7.23
C LEU A 106 -3.10 18.85 8.60
N ALA A 107 -2.44 20.01 8.71
CA ALA A 107 -1.95 20.54 9.99
C ALA A 107 -3.08 20.77 11.02
N ARG A 108 -4.26 21.16 10.55
CA ARG A 108 -5.50 21.23 11.35
C ARG A 108 -6.53 20.29 10.74
N PRO A 109 -7.21 19.45 11.53
CA PRO A 109 -8.33 18.66 11.05
C PRO A 109 -9.39 19.53 10.39
N ALA A 110 -9.96 19.05 9.28
CA ALA A 110 -11.07 19.71 8.59
C ALA A 110 -12.38 19.63 9.40
N GLY A 111 -12.47 18.68 10.34
CA GLY A 111 -13.62 18.49 11.18
C GLY A 111 -13.31 17.64 12.42
N GLU A 112 -14.15 16.65 12.69
CA GLU A 112 -14.23 15.96 13.99
C GLU A 112 -13.10 14.97 14.26
N PHE A 113 -12.26 14.65 13.27
CA PHE A 113 -11.27 13.57 13.35
C PHE A 113 -9.84 14.10 13.34
N GLY A 114 -9.14 14.03 14.47
CA GLY A 114 -7.74 14.41 14.62
C GLY A 114 -6.74 13.30 14.26
N SER A 115 -7.19 12.04 14.39
CA SER A 115 -6.35 10.85 14.23
C SER A 115 -7.08 9.72 13.50
N THR A 116 -6.31 8.73 13.03
CA THR A 116 -6.87 7.48 12.48
C THR A 116 -7.62 6.66 13.54
N MET A 117 -7.24 6.78 14.82
CA MET A 117 -7.97 6.10 15.91
C MET A 117 -9.37 6.69 16.09
N ASP A 118 -9.55 8.00 15.91
CA ASP A 118 -10.87 8.64 16.04
C ASP A 118 -11.87 8.06 15.02
N VAL A 119 -11.37 7.68 13.84
CA VAL A 119 -12.15 7.00 12.79
C VAL A 119 -12.45 5.54 13.17
N LEU A 120 -11.43 4.81 13.64
CA LEU A 120 -11.57 3.39 13.99
C LEU A 120 -12.53 3.18 15.18
N GLU A 121 -12.45 4.03 16.20
CA GLU A 121 -13.27 3.95 17.42
C GLU A 121 -14.74 4.38 17.21
N THR A 122 -15.13 4.79 16.00
CA THR A 122 -16.54 5.09 15.68
C THR A 122 -17.45 3.87 15.72
N GLY A 123 -16.88 2.66 15.55
CA GLY A 123 -17.62 1.40 15.39
C GLY A 123 -18.23 1.19 14.00
N PHE A 124 -17.99 2.11 13.05
CA PHE A 124 -18.57 2.01 11.71
C PHE A 124 -17.95 0.91 10.85
N MET A 125 -16.67 0.60 11.06
CA MET A 125 -15.99 -0.48 10.32
C MET A 125 -16.72 -1.81 10.55
N ASP A 126 -16.90 -2.19 11.82
CA ASP A 126 -17.61 -3.41 12.22
C ASP A 126 -19.09 -3.37 11.77
N ARG A 127 -19.80 -2.26 12.05
CA ARG A 127 -21.21 -2.08 11.68
C ARG A 127 -21.50 -2.34 10.20
N TYR A 128 -20.59 -1.96 9.31
CA TYR A 128 -20.76 -2.11 7.86
C TYR A 128 -19.93 -3.25 7.26
N GLY A 129 -19.35 -4.11 8.10
CA GLY A 129 -18.67 -5.34 7.67
C GLY A 129 -17.33 -5.10 6.98
N ILE A 130 -16.62 -4.03 7.34
CA ILE A 130 -15.22 -3.80 6.97
C ILE A 130 -14.34 -4.64 7.90
N THR A 131 -13.85 -5.77 7.39
CA THR A 131 -13.11 -6.78 8.17
C THR A 131 -11.60 -6.63 8.08
N ASP A 132 -11.12 -6.03 6.98
CA ASP A 132 -9.70 -5.86 6.70
C ASP A 132 -9.34 -4.37 6.70
N ILE A 133 -8.31 -4.02 7.46
CA ILE A 133 -7.93 -2.62 7.67
C ILE A 133 -6.42 -2.49 7.52
N ALA A 134 -6.02 -1.68 6.54
CA ALA A 134 -4.66 -1.20 6.43
C ALA A 134 -4.48 0.13 7.15
N VAL A 135 -3.29 0.33 7.70
CA VAL A 135 -2.88 1.57 8.36
C VAL A 135 -1.48 1.98 7.89
N ALA A 136 -1.19 3.28 7.90
CA ALA A 136 0.09 3.79 7.42
C ALA A 136 1.28 3.38 8.32
N GLY A 137 2.40 3.00 7.69
CA GLY A 137 3.71 2.85 8.31
C GLY A 137 4.72 3.84 7.72
N HIS A 138 5.68 4.27 8.55
CA HIS A 138 6.64 5.33 8.21
C HIS A 138 8.08 4.86 8.47
N PRO A 139 8.68 4.05 7.57
CA PRO A 139 10.01 3.49 7.78
C PRO A 139 11.13 4.52 7.95
N GLU A 140 10.91 5.74 7.45
CA GLU A 140 11.87 6.84 7.51
C GLU A 140 11.45 7.93 8.49
N GLY A 141 10.42 7.68 9.30
CA GLY A 141 9.80 8.67 10.17
C GLY A 141 8.83 9.60 9.45
N SER A 142 8.37 10.61 10.17
CA SER A 142 7.45 11.64 9.71
C SER A 142 7.88 13.00 10.26
N PRO A 143 7.74 14.10 9.52
CA PRO A 143 7.94 15.44 10.07
C PRO A 143 6.88 15.80 11.11
N ASP A 144 5.73 15.13 11.10
CA ASP A 144 4.57 15.48 11.93
C ASP A 144 4.64 14.88 13.35
N PHE A 145 5.41 13.81 13.56
CA PHE A 145 5.47 13.07 14.81
C PHE A 145 6.78 12.31 14.99
N GLY A 146 7.17 12.07 16.25
CA GLY A 146 8.37 11.33 16.59
C GLY A 146 8.21 9.80 16.49
N GLU A 147 9.33 9.08 16.49
CA GLU A 147 9.35 7.60 16.42
C GLU A 147 8.53 6.94 17.54
N ARG A 148 8.67 7.42 18.78
CA ARG A 148 7.90 6.90 19.93
C ARG A 148 6.39 7.02 19.70
N GLU A 149 5.94 8.16 19.20
CA GLU A 149 4.52 8.40 18.91
C GLU A 149 4.03 7.48 17.79
N ALA A 150 4.83 7.28 16.74
CA ALA A 150 4.52 6.35 15.66
C ALA A 150 4.34 4.91 16.17
N ILE A 151 5.24 4.44 17.05
CA ILE A 151 5.19 3.10 17.65
C ILE A 151 3.93 2.95 18.52
N GLU A 152 3.67 3.90 19.42
CA GLU A 152 2.48 3.86 20.27
C GLU A 152 1.19 3.89 19.43
N ALA A 153 1.17 4.68 18.35
CA ALA A 153 0.05 4.70 17.43
C ALA A 153 -0.13 3.38 16.66
N LEU A 154 0.93 2.61 16.42
CA LEU A 154 0.82 1.26 15.83
C LEU A 154 0.30 0.24 16.85
N LYS A 155 0.77 0.31 18.10
CA LYS A 155 0.26 -0.54 19.20
C LYS A 155 -1.23 -0.33 19.45
N LEU A 156 -1.70 0.92 19.43
CA LEU A 156 -3.13 1.22 19.57
C LEU A 156 -3.97 0.59 18.46
N LYS A 157 -3.47 0.60 17.21
CA LYS A 157 -4.14 -0.01 16.05
C LYS A 157 -4.11 -1.54 16.10
N GLN A 158 -3.02 -2.12 16.58
CA GLN A 158 -2.96 -3.56 16.83
C GLN A 158 -3.97 -3.97 17.91
N ALA A 159 -3.97 -3.28 19.06
CA ALA A 159 -4.92 -3.54 20.14
C ALA A 159 -6.38 -3.34 19.71
N PHE A 160 -6.63 -2.42 18.76
CA PHE A 160 -7.94 -2.29 18.10
C PHE A 160 -8.29 -3.56 17.31
N GLY A 161 -7.38 -4.08 16.49
CA GLY A 161 -7.59 -5.35 15.78
C GLY A 161 -7.87 -6.51 16.73
N GLU A 162 -7.07 -6.64 17.79
CA GLU A 162 -7.22 -7.69 18.81
C GLU A 162 -8.58 -7.64 19.52
N ARG A 163 -9.09 -6.44 19.88
CA ARG A 163 -10.37 -6.32 20.57
C ARG A 163 -11.60 -6.43 19.67
N THR A 164 -11.48 -6.10 18.39
CA THR A 164 -12.61 -6.08 17.43
C THR A 164 -12.65 -7.29 16.52
N GLY A 165 -11.56 -8.05 16.41
CA GLY A 165 -11.41 -9.12 15.42
C GLY A 165 -11.07 -8.63 14.02
N ALA A 166 -10.81 -7.32 13.82
CA ALA A 166 -10.40 -6.77 12.54
C ALA A 166 -9.00 -7.28 12.12
N SER A 167 -8.87 -7.68 10.86
CA SER A 167 -7.61 -8.07 10.22
C SER A 167 -6.79 -6.82 9.92
N MET A 168 -5.80 -6.54 10.76
CA MET A 168 -4.97 -5.35 10.67
C MET A 168 -3.69 -5.61 9.87
N ARG A 169 -3.28 -4.65 9.04
CA ARG A 169 -1.97 -4.66 8.37
C ARG A 169 -1.37 -3.27 8.26
N ILE A 170 -0.05 -3.20 8.16
CA ILE A 170 0.66 -1.96 7.91
C ILE A 170 0.98 -1.85 6.42
N VAL A 171 0.68 -0.71 5.81
CA VAL A 171 1.13 -0.36 4.45
C VAL A 171 2.04 0.86 4.57
N THR A 172 3.27 0.74 4.10
CA THR A 172 4.25 1.83 4.21
C THR A 172 4.16 2.79 3.04
N GLN A 173 4.58 4.05 3.25
CA GLN A 173 4.92 4.94 2.15
C GLN A 173 6.07 4.35 1.32
N PHE A 174 6.23 4.70 0.04
CA PHE A 174 7.39 4.24 -0.74
C PHE A 174 8.71 4.86 -0.28
N GLY A 175 9.82 4.16 -0.57
CA GLY A 175 11.17 4.69 -0.39
C GLY A 175 12.16 4.09 -1.38
N PHE A 176 13.41 4.54 -1.29
CA PHE A 176 14.53 4.13 -2.14
C PHE A 176 15.59 3.31 -1.40
N ASP A 177 15.59 3.29 -0.06
CA ASP A 177 16.46 2.42 0.74
C ASP A 177 15.69 1.17 1.19
N GLY A 178 15.68 0.14 0.33
CA GLY A 178 15.02 -1.13 0.64
C GLY A 178 15.57 -1.81 1.89
N ALA A 179 16.85 -1.63 2.21
CA ALA A 179 17.45 -2.23 3.40
C ALA A 179 16.99 -1.52 4.68
N ALA A 180 16.82 -0.19 4.65
CA ALA A 180 16.21 0.54 5.77
C ALA A 180 14.76 0.10 6.01
N PHE A 181 13.99 -0.08 4.95
CA PHE A 181 12.61 -0.55 5.04
C PHE A 181 12.50 -1.96 5.63
N VAL A 182 13.39 -2.86 5.23
CA VAL A 182 13.49 -4.21 5.83
C VAL A 182 13.83 -4.12 7.31
N ARG A 183 14.88 -3.36 7.69
CA ARG A 183 15.26 -3.20 9.10
C ARG A 183 14.12 -2.63 9.95
N TRP A 184 13.40 -1.65 9.42
CA TRP A 184 12.25 -1.07 10.10
C TRP A 184 11.14 -2.11 10.30
N ALA A 185 10.75 -2.83 9.24
CA ALA A 185 9.66 -3.81 9.29
C ALA A 185 9.95 -4.93 10.30
N GLU A 186 11.15 -5.50 10.26
CA GLU A 186 11.55 -6.58 11.19
C GLU A 186 11.80 -6.07 12.62
N GLY A 187 12.15 -4.80 12.79
CA GLY A 187 12.34 -4.16 14.09
C GLY A 187 11.05 -3.96 14.88
N LEU A 188 9.88 -3.94 14.22
CA LEU A 188 8.58 -3.69 14.85
C LEU A 188 8.27 -4.68 15.98
N ARG A 189 8.60 -5.96 15.80
CA ARG A 189 8.33 -6.99 16.80
C ARG A 189 9.10 -6.72 18.10
N ALA A 190 10.33 -6.22 18.01
CA ALA A 190 11.16 -5.89 19.18
C ALA A 190 10.57 -4.75 20.03
N VAL A 191 9.72 -3.91 19.44
CA VAL A 191 9.01 -2.83 20.14
C VAL A 191 7.54 -3.15 20.44
N GLY A 192 7.14 -4.41 20.28
CA GLY A 192 5.80 -4.91 20.64
C GLY A 192 4.73 -4.67 19.58
N VAL A 193 5.10 -4.55 18.30
CA VAL A 193 4.17 -4.48 17.17
C VAL A 193 4.36 -5.72 16.29
N ASP A 194 3.34 -6.56 16.20
CA ASP A 194 3.33 -7.84 15.46
C ASP A 194 2.25 -7.84 14.37
N LEU A 195 2.22 -6.77 13.56
CA LEU A 195 1.32 -6.65 12.42
C LEU A 195 2.04 -7.04 11.11
N PRO A 196 1.36 -7.68 10.15
CA PRO A 196 1.91 -7.91 8.83
C PRO A 196 2.19 -6.58 8.11
N VAL A 197 3.32 -6.51 7.41
CA VAL A 197 3.81 -5.32 6.73
C VAL A 197 3.80 -5.51 5.22
N HIS A 198 3.18 -4.56 4.52
CA HIS A 198 3.25 -4.40 3.07
C HIS A 198 4.18 -3.23 2.76
N LEU A 199 5.30 -3.52 2.11
CA LEU A 199 6.32 -2.50 1.84
C LEU A 199 6.00 -1.72 0.57
N GLY A 200 5.88 -0.40 0.72
CA GLY A 200 5.64 0.55 -0.35
C GLY A 200 6.84 0.65 -1.27
N VAL A 201 6.62 0.50 -2.57
CA VAL A 201 7.66 0.63 -3.60
C VAL A 201 7.16 1.43 -4.79
N ALA A 202 8.02 2.25 -5.36
CA ALA A 202 7.72 2.94 -6.60
C ALA A 202 7.77 1.96 -7.79
N GLY A 203 6.72 1.93 -8.62
CA GLY A 203 6.73 1.23 -9.89
C GLY A 203 7.63 1.92 -10.94
N PRO A 204 7.82 1.31 -12.12
CA PRO A 204 8.67 1.88 -13.17
C PRO A 204 8.20 3.27 -13.60
N ALA A 205 9.08 4.27 -13.50
CA ALA A 205 8.77 5.66 -13.84
C ALA A 205 10.04 6.44 -14.22
N LYS A 206 9.84 7.65 -14.77
CA LYS A 206 10.94 8.61 -14.95
C LYS A 206 11.44 9.08 -13.59
N VAL A 207 12.76 9.21 -13.43
CA VAL A 207 13.37 9.69 -12.18
C VAL A 207 12.80 11.04 -11.74
N THR A 208 12.57 11.96 -12.67
CA THR A 208 11.95 13.27 -12.37
C THR A 208 10.54 13.16 -11.77
N THR A 209 9.76 12.18 -12.22
CA THR A 209 8.42 11.90 -11.67
C THR A 209 8.53 11.38 -10.23
N LEU A 210 9.47 10.45 -9.99
CA LEU A 210 9.71 9.89 -8.66
C LEU A 210 10.18 10.96 -7.66
N LEU A 211 11.11 11.84 -8.07
CA LEU A 211 11.58 12.94 -7.23
C LEU A 211 10.45 13.91 -6.87
N LYS A 212 9.55 14.22 -7.81
CA LYS A 212 8.39 15.07 -7.56
C LYS A 212 7.47 14.47 -6.49
N TYR A 213 7.13 13.18 -6.62
CA TYR A 213 6.26 12.52 -5.63
C TYR A 213 6.95 12.35 -4.29
N ALA A 214 8.24 12.01 -4.28
CA ALA A 214 9.01 11.85 -3.05
C ALA A 214 9.07 13.15 -2.23
N ALA A 215 9.21 14.30 -2.89
CA ALA A 215 9.15 15.60 -2.23
C ALA A 215 7.75 15.88 -1.64
N ALA A 216 6.68 15.57 -2.39
CA ALA A 216 5.30 15.76 -1.93
C ALA A 216 4.92 14.83 -0.76
N CYS A 217 5.49 13.62 -0.71
CA CYS A 217 5.25 12.63 0.33
C CYS A 217 6.16 12.77 1.56
N GLY A 218 7.12 13.69 1.54
CA GLY A 218 8.01 13.95 2.68
C GLY A 218 9.06 12.85 2.95
N VAL A 219 9.40 12.02 1.95
CA VAL A 219 10.40 10.93 2.10
C VAL A 219 11.84 11.45 1.92
N GLY A 220 12.21 12.41 2.78
CA GLY A 220 13.46 13.16 2.68
C GLY A 220 14.72 12.29 2.80
N ASN A 221 14.73 11.33 3.73
CA ASN A 221 15.85 10.41 3.94
C ASN A 221 16.08 9.53 2.70
N SER A 222 15.01 9.02 2.10
CA SER A 222 15.05 8.29 0.82
C SER A 222 15.54 9.14 -0.33
N LEU A 223 15.17 10.43 -0.39
CA LEU A 223 15.67 11.34 -1.43
C LEU A 223 17.19 11.54 -1.34
N ASP A 224 17.74 11.65 -0.14
CA ASP A 224 19.18 11.80 0.04
C ASP A 224 19.94 10.50 -0.28
N PHE A 225 19.38 9.35 0.10
CA PHE A 225 19.90 8.04 -0.35
C PHE A 225 19.88 7.95 -1.88
N PHE A 226 18.75 8.31 -2.51
CA PHE A 226 18.61 8.31 -3.96
C PHE A 226 19.63 9.23 -4.62
N ARG A 227 19.81 10.47 -4.13
CA ARG A 227 20.81 11.40 -4.66
C ARG A 227 22.23 10.87 -4.53
N LYS A 228 22.59 10.23 -3.41
CA LYS A 228 23.92 9.62 -3.24
C LYS A 228 24.18 8.49 -4.24
N ARG A 229 23.14 7.71 -4.57
CA ARG A 229 23.23 6.55 -5.46
C ARG A 229 23.09 6.88 -6.95
N PHE A 230 22.26 7.88 -7.28
CA PHE A 230 21.83 8.25 -8.64
C PHE A 230 22.12 9.71 -9.00
N GLY A 231 22.99 10.40 -8.26
CA GLY A 231 23.19 11.85 -8.34
C GLY A 231 23.82 12.41 -9.62
N SER A 232 24.04 11.60 -10.66
CA SER A 232 24.50 12.13 -11.94
C SER A 232 23.32 12.75 -12.70
N ILE A 233 23.50 13.97 -13.22
CA ILE A 233 22.47 14.65 -14.04
C ILE A 233 22.04 13.78 -15.25
N ALA A 234 22.94 12.93 -15.78
CA ALA A 234 22.65 11.99 -16.85
C ALA A 234 21.57 10.95 -16.47
N MET A 235 21.48 10.54 -15.20
CA MET A 235 20.45 9.61 -14.71
C MET A 235 19.03 10.22 -14.68
N LEU A 236 18.89 11.55 -14.73
CA LEU A 236 17.57 12.18 -14.84
C LEU A 236 16.89 11.89 -16.19
N ALA A 237 17.67 11.52 -17.20
CA ALA A 237 17.18 11.10 -18.52
C ALA A 237 16.82 9.60 -18.59
N THR A 238 17.19 8.80 -17.58
CA THR A 238 16.95 7.36 -17.58
C THR A 238 15.67 6.98 -16.85
N SER A 239 15.18 5.76 -17.11
CA SER A 239 14.08 5.17 -16.35
C SER A 239 14.63 4.47 -15.10
N TYR A 240 13.95 4.64 -13.96
CA TYR A 240 14.28 3.95 -12.73
C TYR A 240 13.82 2.49 -12.79
N SER A 241 14.70 1.56 -12.38
CA SER A 241 14.34 0.15 -12.18
C SER A 241 13.98 -0.07 -10.72
N PRO A 242 12.75 -0.52 -10.40
CA PRO A 242 12.41 -0.78 -9.01
C PRO A 242 13.11 -1.99 -8.38
N GLU A 243 13.81 -2.82 -9.17
CA GLU A 243 14.49 -4.02 -8.69
C GLU A 243 15.59 -3.72 -7.67
N GLU A 244 16.19 -2.52 -7.70
CA GLU A 244 17.20 -2.12 -6.71
C GLU A 244 16.63 -2.03 -5.29
N VAL A 245 15.33 -1.75 -5.16
CA VAL A 245 14.61 -1.73 -3.88
C VAL A 245 13.92 -3.05 -3.62
N VAL A 246 13.23 -3.59 -4.62
CA VAL A 246 12.39 -4.79 -4.44
C VAL A 246 13.22 -6.05 -4.26
N GLY A 247 14.33 -6.20 -5.01
CA GLY A 247 15.17 -7.39 -4.94
C GLY A 247 15.66 -7.71 -3.51
N PRO A 248 16.28 -6.74 -2.80
CA PRO A 248 16.67 -6.93 -1.40
C PRO A 248 15.50 -7.25 -0.45
N ILE A 249 14.35 -6.61 -0.63
CA ILE A 249 13.13 -6.87 0.15
C ILE A 249 12.68 -8.32 -0.01
N GLU A 250 12.54 -8.77 -1.27
CA GLU A 250 12.11 -10.14 -1.58
C GLU A 250 13.09 -11.18 -1.07
N GLN A 251 14.39 -10.98 -1.30
CA GLN A 251 15.42 -11.89 -0.83
C GLN A 251 15.43 -12.02 0.70
N HIS A 252 15.11 -10.95 1.42
CA HIS A 252 15.00 -11.02 2.87
C HIS A 252 13.74 -11.78 3.29
N ALA A 253 12.57 -11.38 2.79
CA ALA A 253 11.29 -11.98 3.15
C ALA A 253 11.25 -13.49 2.87
N LEU A 254 11.82 -13.94 1.75
CA LEU A 254 11.84 -15.36 1.38
C LEU A 254 12.84 -16.22 2.16
N ARG A 255 13.85 -15.61 2.81
CA ARG A 255 14.85 -16.32 3.62
C ARG A 255 14.50 -16.33 5.11
N THR A 256 13.51 -15.55 5.52
CA THR A 256 13.16 -15.33 6.92
C THR A 256 11.77 -15.88 7.17
N ALA A 257 11.67 -17.07 7.77
CA ALA A 257 10.41 -17.80 7.91
C ALA A 257 9.29 -17.00 8.58
N ASP A 258 9.62 -16.21 9.61
CA ASP A 258 8.66 -15.41 10.39
C ASP A 258 8.70 -13.93 10.05
N SER A 259 9.13 -13.57 8.82
CA SER A 259 9.21 -12.17 8.40
C SER A 259 7.86 -11.45 8.58
N ALA A 260 7.94 -10.22 9.09
CA ALA A 260 6.79 -9.32 9.13
C ALA A 260 6.37 -8.91 7.70
N ILE A 261 7.28 -8.94 6.73
CA ILE A 261 7.05 -8.52 5.35
C ILE A 261 6.25 -9.58 4.60
N ARG A 262 5.02 -9.24 4.22
CA ARG A 262 4.10 -10.17 3.52
C ARG A 262 3.91 -9.88 2.05
N GLN A 263 4.20 -8.66 1.59
CA GLN A 263 3.86 -8.22 0.25
C GLN A 263 4.55 -6.90 -0.10
N ILE A 264 4.75 -6.63 -1.39
CA ILE A 264 5.00 -5.27 -1.88
C ILE A 264 3.70 -4.53 -2.21
N HIS A 265 3.65 -3.24 -1.90
CA HIS A 265 2.57 -2.34 -2.31
C HIS A 265 3.13 -1.34 -3.33
N VAL A 266 2.62 -1.38 -4.56
CA VAL A 266 3.19 -0.66 -5.69
C VAL A 266 2.45 0.65 -5.93
N PHE A 267 3.20 1.74 -5.90
CA PHE A 267 2.76 3.06 -6.33
C PHE A 267 3.11 3.25 -7.82
N PRO A 268 2.13 3.23 -8.76
CA PRO A 268 2.43 3.21 -10.18
C PRO A 268 2.60 4.63 -10.75
N PHE A 269 3.59 5.37 -10.27
CA PHE A 269 3.84 6.75 -10.69
C PHE A 269 4.10 6.92 -12.19
N GLY A 270 4.57 5.87 -12.88
CA GLY A 270 4.72 5.86 -14.34
C GLY A 270 3.48 5.42 -15.12
N GLY A 271 2.39 5.09 -14.43
CA GLY A 271 1.12 4.62 -14.98
C GLY A 271 0.79 3.17 -14.56
N PRO A 272 -0.49 2.84 -14.29
CA PRO A 272 -0.92 1.50 -13.86
C PRO A 272 -0.50 0.39 -14.82
N LYS A 273 -0.58 0.62 -16.14
CA LYS A 273 -0.18 -0.37 -17.15
C LYS A 273 1.29 -0.76 -17.05
N LYS A 274 2.21 0.21 -16.95
CA LYS A 274 3.65 -0.08 -16.85
C LYS A 274 3.98 -0.86 -15.59
N ALA A 275 3.33 -0.54 -14.48
CA ALA A 275 3.47 -1.28 -13.24
C ALA A 275 2.90 -2.70 -13.35
N ALA A 276 1.74 -2.88 -13.99
CA ALA A 276 1.16 -4.19 -14.24
C ALA A 276 2.07 -5.07 -15.11
N ASP A 277 2.54 -4.56 -16.25
CA ASP A 277 3.43 -5.27 -17.18
C ASP A 277 4.72 -5.72 -16.46
N TRP A 278 5.28 -4.84 -15.62
CA TRP A 278 6.45 -5.17 -14.80
C TRP A 278 6.15 -6.28 -13.78
N LEU A 279 5.04 -6.19 -13.05
CA LEU A 279 4.61 -7.20 -12.08
C LEU A 279 4.30 -8.56 -12.72
N PHE A 280 3.76 -8.57 -13.94
CA PHE A 280 3.63 -9.79 -14.76
C PHE A 280 4.99 -10.36 -15.13
N GLY A 281 5.89 -9.53 -15.68
CA GLY A 281 7.21 -9.96 -16.13
C GLY A 281 8.05 -10.62 -15.03
N ARG A 282 7.92 -10.15 -13.78
CA ARG A 282 8.59 -10.79 -12.63
C ARG A 282 7.84 -11.99 -12.03
N GLY A 283 6.53 -12.12 -12.29
CA GLY A 283 5.68 -13.17 -11.74
C GLY A 283 5.16 -12.91 -10.31
N SER A 284 4.96 -11.66 -9.90
CA SER A 284 4.47 -11.32 -8.54
C SER A 284 2.97 -11.48 -8.34
N TRP A 285 2.16 -11.36 -9.40
CA TRP A 285 0.71 -11.39 -9.25
C TRP A 285 0.15 -12.74 -8.81
N GLY A 286 0.80 -13.82 -9.21
CA GLY A 286 0.33 -15.18 -8.95
C GLY A 286 0.84 -15.76 -7.64
N VAL A 287 1.22 -14.94 -6.64
CA VAL A 287 1.79 -15.41 -5.37
C VAL A 287 0.93 -14.96 -4.20
N GLN A 288 0.71 -15.84 -3.22
CA GLN A 288 0.20 -15.51 -1.88
C GLN A 288 1.19 -15.92 -0.79
N MET A 289 1.21 -15.17 0.32
CA MET A 289 1.89 -15.57 1.54
C MET A 289 0.92 -16.34 2.43
N GLN A 290 1.27 -17.59 2.76
CA GLN A 290 0.56 -18.41 3.74
C GLN A 290 1.57 -18.90 4.78
N ASP A 291 1.34 -18.60 6.05
CA ASP A 291 2.23 -18.98 7.17
C ASP A 291 3.70 -18.57 6.97
N GLY A 292 3.93 -17.38 6.40
CA GLY A 292 5.29 -16.87 6.11
C GLY A 292 5.93 -17.43 4.83
N THR A 293 5.24 -18.36 4.13
CA THR A 293 5.74 -18.98 2.90
C THR A 293 5.03 -18.46 1.65
N ALA A 294 5.82 -18.09 0.64
CA ALA A 294 5.29 -17.66 -0.66
C ALA A 294 4.92 -18.87 -1.53
N ARG A 295 3.66 -18.92 -2.00
CA ARG A 295 3.14 -19.99 -2.85
C ARG A 295 2.50 -19.42 -4.12
N ARG A 296 2.68 -20.09 -5.26
CA ARG A 296 2.03 -19.70 -6.52
C ARG A 296 0.60 -20.25 -6.60
N PHE A 297 -0.31 -19.48 -7.22
CA PHE A 297 -1.56 -20.01 -7.75
C PHE A 297 -1.25 -21.06 -8.85
N GLY A 298 -2.01 -22.16 -8.84
CA GLY A 298 -2.04 -23.15 -9.92
C GLY A 298 -2.84 -22.67 -11.11
#